data_AF-A0A9W6AM54-F1
#
_entry.id   AF-A0A9W6AM54-F1
#
_cell.length_a   1.000
_cell.length_b   1.000
_cell.length_c   1.000
_cell.angle_alpha   90.00
_cell.angle_beta   90.00
_cell.angle_gamma   90.00
#
_symmetry.space_group_name_H-M   'P 1'
#
loop_
_entity.id
_entity.type
_entity.pdbx_description
1 polymer ?
#
loop_
_entity_poly.entity_id
_entity_poly.type
_entity_poly.pdbx_seq_one_letter_code
_entity_poly.pdbx_strand_id
1 'polypeptide(L)'
;MLFRNIAFYLTAGACLAVSPVLGAKDINQAVSDMNDLTTSIKNARQSLDNYQGGMLPSLKVRSSVQTAKGAAQKARQNLAQQDEPFNDDEAEQYYQAFQEMCPELLDAVKSSQNKAPLFRKAGVASSAKATLDTLRDERSKFGEEAQKHVPADVYAKAAPCSDQIKQAFDDNDKALS
;
A
#
# COMPACT_ATOMS: atom_id res chain seq x y z
N MET A 1 44.61 32.91 58.04
CA MET A 1 44.64 34.09 57.15
C MET A 1 43.47 34.01 56.18
N LEU A 2 42.64 35.05 56.19
CA LEU A 2 41.85 35.64 55.09
C LEU A 2 40.82 34.81 54.29
N PHE A 3 39.57 35.28 54.43
CA PHE A 3 38.39 35.17 53.57
C PHE A 3 38.63 35.20 52.05
N ARG A 4 37.74 34.55 51.27
CA ARG A 4 36.98 35.22 50.18
C ARG A 4 35.85 34.35 49.60
N ASN A 5 34.70 35.00 49.48
CA ASN A 5 33.45 34.57 48.83
C ASN A 5 33.62 34.39 47.30
N ILE A 6 32.70 33.64 46.69
CA ILE A 6 31.71 34.04 45.65
C ILE A 6 31.42 32.85 44.70
N ALA A 7 30.13 32.54 44.57
CA ALA A 7 29.52 31.53 43.71
C ALA A 7 29.73 31.79 42.20
N PHE A 8 29.69 30.75 41.36
CA PHE A 8 29.06 30.82 40.03
C PHE A 8 28.74 29.41 39.48
N TYR A 9 27.58 29.37 38.83
CA TYR A 9 26.83 28.31 38.19
C TYR A 9 27.62 27.35 37.27
N LEU A 10 27.18 26.09 37.20
CA LEU A 10 27.21 25.31 35.97
C LEU A 10 26.03 24.35 35.94
N THR A 11 25.04 24.73 35.13
CA THR A 11 24.00 23.89 34.55
C THR A 11 24.61 22.58 34.06
N ALA A 12 24.13 21.46 34.62
CA ALA A 12 24.36 20.14 34.08
C ALA A 12 23.69 20.07 32.70
N GLY A 13 24.44 20.43 31.66
CA GLY A 13 24.15 20.06 30.28
C GLY A 13 24.34 18.56 30.15
N ALA A 14 23.34 17.79 30.57
CA ALA A 14 23.20 16.42 30.12
C ALA A 14 22.91 16.50 28.62
N CYS A 15 23.95 16.29 27.81
CA CYS A 15 23.78 15.79 26.46
C CYS A 15 22.95 14.52 26.57
N LEU A 16 21.63 14.62 26.38
CA LEU A 16 20.84 13.49 25.94
C LEU A 16 21.36 13.17 24.54
N ALA A 17 22.34 12.28 24.49
CA ALA A 17 22.63 11.52 23.30
C ALA A 17 21.32 10.81 22.95
N VAL A 18 20.56 11.42 22.05
CA VAL A 18 19.48 10.75 21.36
C VAL A 18 20.20 9.76 20.46
N SER A 19 20.47 8.57 20.99
CA SER A 19 20.82 7.42 20.16
C SER A 19 19.76 7.36 19.06
N PRO A 20 20.13 7.35 17.78
CA PRO A 20 19.13 7.12 16.74
C PRO A 20 18.51 5.76 17.06
N VAL A 21 17.22 5.75 17.35
CA VAL A 21 16.42 4.52 17.32
C VAL A 21 16.52 4.04 15.89
N LEU A 22 17.40 3.07 15.64
CA LEU A 22 17.69 2.57 14.30
C LEU A 22 16.47 1.92 13.63
N GLY A 23 15.38 1.62 14.36
CA GLY A 23 14.12 1.07 13.80
C GLY A 23 13.05 2.10 13.41
N ALA A 24 13.07 3.33 13.93
CA ALA A 24 11.98 4.30 13.70
C ALA A 24 11.95 4.88 12.27
N LYS A 25 13.02 4.70 11.50
CA LYS A 25 13.11 5.25 10.13
C LYS A 25 12.37 4.38 9.10
N ASP A 26 12.14 3.12 9.44
CA ASP A 26 11.79 2.07 8.49
C ASP A 26 10.29 1.84 8.37
N ILE A 27 9.58 1.79 9.50
CA ILE A 27 8.12 1.71 9.51
C ILE A 27 7.44 2.94 8.89
N ASN A 28 7.98 4.13 9.13
CA ASN A 28 7.43 5.38 8.60
C ASN A 28 7.42 5.38 7.07
N GLN A 29 8.47 4.82 6.45
CA GLN A 29 8.55 4.68 5.00
C GLN A 29 7.53 3.65 4.50
N ALA A 30 7.42 2.49 5.15
CA ALA A 30 6.46 1.46 4.77
C ALA A 30 5.00 1.95 4.86
N VAL A 31 4.65 2.67 5.92
CA VAL A 31 3.33 3.30 6.09
C VAL A 31 3.09 4.40 5.06
N SER A 32 4.09 5.26 4.79
CA SER A 32 3.98 6.28 3.74
C SER A 32 3.75 5.67 2.36
N ASP A 33 4.47 4.61 2.01
CA ASP A 33 4.30 3.95 0.72
C ASP A 33 2.93 3.26 0.61
N MET A 34 2.38 2.72 1.72
CA MET A 34 1.01 2.21 1.78
C MET A 34 -0.05 3.31 1.57
N ASN A 35 0.19 4.52 2.10
CA ASN A 35 -0.70 5.67 1.92
C ASN A 35 -0.66 6.21 0.47
N ASP A 36 0.54 6.25 -0.14
CA ASP A 36 0.72 6.59 -1.55
C ASP A 36 0.03 5.58 -2.46
N LEU A 37 0.15 4.29 -2.14
CA LEU A 37 -0.55 3.22 -2.83
C LEU A 37 -2.07 3.38 -2.69
N THR A 38 -2.57 3.62 -1.48
CA THR A 38 -4.01 3.86 -1.22
C THR A 38 -4.54 5.03 -2.05
N THR A 39 -3.79 6.13 -2.11
CA THR A 39 -4.14 7.30 -2.93
C THR A 39 -4.16 6.96 -4.42
N SER A 40 -3.18 6.19 -4.89
CA SER A 40 -3.13 5.77 -6.29
C SER A 40 -4.28 4.83 -6.66
N ILE A 41 -4.68 3.93 -5.75
CA ILE A 41 -5.85 3.06 -5.89
C ILE A 41 -7.14 3.89 -5.95
N LYS A 42 -7.30 4.89 -5.07
CA LYS A 42 -8.43 5.83 -5.09
C LYS A 42 -8.57 6.52 -6.46
N ASN A 43 -7.46 6.99 -7.01
CA ASN A 43 -7.43 7.64 -8.33
C ASN A 43 -7.78 6.67 -9.47
N ALA A 44 -7.31 5.42 -9.38
CA ALA A 44 -7.66 4.37 -10.33
C ALA A 44 -9.16 4.02 -10.25
N ARG A 45 -9.72 3.89 -9.03
CA ARG A 45 -11.16 3.69 -8.79
C ARG A 45 -11.98 4.82 -9.40
N GLN A 46 -11.64 6.08 -9.12
CA GLN A 46 -12.34 7.23 -9.70
C GLN A 46 -12.30 7.22 -11.23
N SER A 47 -11.16 6.84 -11.82
CA SER A 47 -11.04 6.73 -13.27
C SER A 47 -11.94 5.62 -13.85
N LEU A 48 -12.03 4.48 -13.16
CA LEU A 48 -12.95 3.39 -13.50
C LEU A 48 -14.41 3.83 -13.37
N ASP A 49 -14.80 4.45 -12.27
CA ASP A 49 -16.17 4.90 -12.01
C ASP A 49 -16.64 5.90 -13.09
N ASN A 50 -15.76 6.81 -13.48
CA ASN A 50 -16.01 7.82 -14.51
C ASN A 50 -15.94 7.28 -15.95
N TYR A 51 -15.47 6.04 -16.16
CA TYR A 51 -15.40 5.45 -17.49
C TYR A 51 -16.80 5.13 -18.03
N GLN A 52 -17.14 5.73 -19.18
CA GLN A 52 -18.44 5.57 -19.85
C GLN A 52 -18.35 4.72 -21.14
N GLY A 53 -17.22 4.05 -21.37
CA GLY A 53 -16.96 3.28 -22.59
C GLY A 53 -16.08 4.00 -23.60
N GLY A 54 -15.72 3.27 -24.67
CA GLY A 54 -14.87 3.74 -25.74
C GLY A 54 -13.39 3.45 -25.53
N MET A 55 -12.67 3.19 -26.63
CA MET A 55 -11.27 2.82 -26.58
C MET A 55 -10.37 3.95 -26.04
N LEU A 56 -10.55 5.19 -26.50
CA LEU A 56 -9.70 6.30 -26.06
C LEU A 56 -9.85 6.62 -24.56
N PRO A 57 -11.07 6.69 -23.99
CA PRO A 57 -11.21 6.86 -22.54
C PRO A 57 -10.64 5.67 -21.73
N SER A 58 -10.66 4.45 -22.28
CA SER A 58 -10.06 3.28 -21.63
C SER A 58 -8.54 3.42 -21.41
N LEU A 59 -7.84 4.21 -22.23
CA LEU A 59 -6.42 4.49 -22.06
C LEU A 59 -6.15 5.31 -20.80
N LYS A 60 -7.03 6.25 -20.43
CA LYS A 60 -6.92 7.02 -19.18
C LYS A 60 -7.09 6.11 -17.97
N VAL A 61 -8.09 5.22 -18.02
CA VAL A 61 -8.28 4.18 -17.00
C VAL A 61 -6.99 3.35 -16.86
N ARG A 62 -6.49 2.81 -17.98
CA ARG A 62 -5.24 2.03 -17.99
C ARG A 62 -4.08 2.80 -17.37
N SER A 63 -3.90 4.08 -17.73
CA SER A 63 -2.83 4.91 -17.16
C SER A 63 -2.94 5.00 -15.63
N SER A 64 -4.13 5.31 -15.10
CA SER A 64 -4.34 5.42 -13.65
C SER A 64 -4.09 4.09 -12.92
N VAL A 65 -4.51 2.98 -13.52
CA VAL A 65 -4.27 1.63 -12.98
C VAL A 65 -2.78 1.28 -13.00
N GLN A 66 -2.04 1.68 -14.03
CA GLN A 66 -0.59 1.46 -14.08
C GLN A 66 0.15 2.32 -13.04
N THR A 67 -0.32 3.53 -12.75
CA THR A 67 0.20 4.33 -11.64
C THR A 67 0.01 3.61 -10.30
N ALA A 68 -1.19 3.07 -10.04
CA ALA A 68 -1.44 2.28 -8.82
C ALA A 68 -0.56 1.03 -8.75
N LYS A 69 -0.37 0.32 -9.87
CA LYS A 69 0.57 -0.80 -9.93
C LYS A 69 2.01 -0.38 -9.62
N GLY A 70 2.47 0.74 -10.17
CA GLY A 70 3.80 1.27 -9.90
C GLY A 70 4.00 1.63 -8.42
N ALA A 71 2.99 2.23 -7.79
CA ALA A 71 3.01 2.48 -6.34
C ALA A 71 3.09 1.18 -5.54
N ALA A 72 2.34 0.15 -5.92
CA ALA A 72 2.39 -1.17 -5.26
C ALA A 72 3.77 -1.82 -5.40
N GLN A 73 4.37 -1.73 -6.59
CA GLN A 73 5.71 -2.23 -6.86
C GLN A 73 6.77 -1.52 -6.02
N LYS A 74 6.70 -0.19 -5.95
CA LYS A 74 7.60 0.61 -5.13
C LYS A 74 7.46 0.26 -3.65
N ALA A 75 6.23 0.23 -3.14
CA ALA A 75 5.95 -0.13 -1.76
C ALA A 75 6.47 -1.53 -1.41
N ARG A 76 6.25 -2.53 -2.27
CA ARG A 76 6.83 -3.88 -2.10
C ARG A 76 8.36 -3.87 -2.14
N GLN A 77 8.96 -3.15 -3.07
CA GLN A 77 10.42 -3.08 -3.21
C GLN A 77 11.09 -2.42 -2.01
N ASN A 78 10.48 -1.36 -1.48
CA ASN A 78 10.95 -0.69 -0.27
C ASN A 78 10.75 -1.56 0.97
N LEU A 79 9.64 -2.30 1.04
CA LEU A 79 9.42 -3.30 2.08
C LEU A 79 10.47 -4.42 2.03
N ALA A 80 10.86 -4.86 0.83
CA ALA A 80 11.91 -5.87 0.66
C ALA A 80 13.32 -5.40 1.04
N GLN A 81 13.52 -4.10 1.26
CA GLN A 81 14.77 -3.51 1.76
C GLN A 81 14.79 -3.42 3.28
N GLN A 82 13.72 -3.84 3.95
CA GLN A 82 13.70 -3.92 5.41
C GLN A 82 14.57 -5.09 5.87
N ASP A 83 15.55 -4.80 6.72
CA ASP A 83 16.50 -5.80 7.21
C ASP A 83 15.92 -6.61 8.38
N GLU A 84 15.07 -5.99 9.19
CA GLU A 84 14.48 -6.58 10.39
C GLU A 84 12.95 -6.64 10.28
N PRO A 85 12.31 -7.72 10.76
CA PRO A 85 10.87 -7.77 10.91
C PRO A 85 10.36 -6.66 11.83
N PHE A 86 9.13 -6.22 11.59
CA PHE A 86 8.46 -5.24 12.44
C PHE A 86 8.24 -5.79 13.84
N ASN A 87 8.47 -4.94 14.84
CA ASN A 87 7.97 -5.22 16.18
C ASN A 87 6.44 -5.06 16.24
N ASP A 88 5.82 -5.43 17.36
CA ASP A 88 4.35 -5.45 17.50
C ASP A 88 3.69 -4.08 17.22
N ASP A 89 4.30 -2.99 17.69
CA ASP A 89 3.77 -1.63 17.49
C ASP A 89 3.90 -1.18 16.03
N GLU A 90 5.02 -1.51 15.38
CA GLU A 90 5.26 -1.23 13.97
C GLU A 90 4.32 -2.05 13.08
N ALA A 91 4.14 -3.32 13.41
CA ALA A 91 3.23 -4.22 12.71
C ALA A 91 1.78 -3.73 12.78
N GLU A 92 1.35 -3.25 13.94
CA GLU A 92 0.00 -2.69 14.11
C GLU A 92 -0.18 -1.38 13.32
N GLN A 93 0.84 -0.51 13.28
CA GLN A 93 0.82 0.69 12.42
C GLN A 93 0.72 0.33 10.93
N TYR A 94 1.51 -0.65 10.49
CA TYR A 94 1.46 -1.16 9.13
C TYR A 94 0.09 -1.77 8.80
N TYR A 95 -0.49 -2.51 9.74
CA TYR A 95 -1.82 -3.09 9.60
C TYR A 95 -2.92 -2.03 9.53
N GLN A 96 -2.84 -0.94 10.30
CA GLN A 96 -3.77 0.19 10.19
C GLN A 96 -3.74 0.81 8.79
N ALA A 97 -2.55 1.03 8.23
CA ALA A 97 -2.43 1.51 6.84
C ALA A 97 -3.04 0.51 5.83
N PHE A 98 -2.88 -0.79 6.06
CA PHE A 98 -3.55 -1.82 5.27
C PHE A 98 -5.08 -1.77 5.42
N GLN A 99 -5.62 -1.55 6.61
CA GLN A 99 -7.06 -1.43 6.85
C GLN A 99 -7.69 -0.26 6.08
N GLU A 100 -6.96 0.85 5.91
CA GLU A 100 -7.41 1.97 5.08
C GLU A 100 -7.33 1.67 3.57
N MET A 101 -6.28 0.97 3.14
CA MET A 101 -6.09 0.60 1.73
C MET A 101 -7.09 -0.46 1.25
N CYS A 102 -7.37 -1.43 2.12
CA CYS A 102 -8.18 -2.61 1.84
C CYS A 102 -9.52 -2.31 1.14
N PRO A 103 -10.44 -1.49 1.71
CA PRO A 103 -11.74 -1.23 1.10
C PRO A 103 -11.60 -0.50 -0.24
N GLU A 104 -10.61 0.37 -0.37
CA GLU A 104 -10.34 1.11 -1.62
C GLU A 104 -9.91 0.18 -2.75
N LEU A 105 -9.04 -0.80 -2.44
CA LEU A 105 -8.62 -1.81 -3.41
C LEU A 105 -9.78 -2.72 -3.81
N LEU A 106 -10.56 -3.19 -2.84
CA LEU A 106 -11.72 -4.03 -3.10
C LEU A 106 -12.73 -3.31 -4.01
N ASP A 107 -13.03 -2.05 -3.72
CA ASP A 107 -13.95 -1.24 -4.51
C ASP A 107 -13.42 -0.93 -5.91
N ALA A 108 -12.11 -0.67 -6.05
CA ALA A 108 -11.49 -0.48 -7.36
C ALA A 108 -11.64 -1.73 -8.25
N VAL A 109 -11.37 -2.91 -7.68
CA VAL A 109 -11.50 -4.18 -8.41
C VAL A 109 -12.96 -4.46 -8.76
N LYS A 110 -13.91 -4.20 -7.85
CA LYS A 110 -15.35 -4.31 -8.14
C LYS A 110 -15.83 -3.29 -9.18
N SER A 111 -15.30 -2.07 -9.17
CA SER A 111 -15.61 -1.07 -10.19
C SER A 111 -15.17 -1.55 -11.57
N SER A 112 -13.96 -2.12 -11.69
CA SER A 112 -13.51 -2.79 -12.92
C SER A 112 -14.48 -3.87 -13.40
N GLN A 113 -14.98 -4.71 -12.48
CA GLN A 113 -15.95 -5.76 -12.80
C GLN A 113 -17.24 -5.15 -13.38
N ASN A 114 -17.78 -4.11 -12.74
CA ASN A 114 -18.99 -3.43 -13.17
C ASN A 114 -18.82 -2.76 -14.55
N LYS A 115 -17.60 -2.36 -14.90
CA LYS A 115 -17.26 -1.74 -16.19
C LYS A 115 -16.90 -2.75 -17.28
N ALA A 116 -16.88 -4.05 -16.98
CA ALA A 116 -16.52 -5.08 -17.94
C ALA A 116 -17.38 -5.08 -19.23
N PRO A 117 -18.71 -4.87 -19.20
CA PRO A 117 -19.49 -4.72 -20.43
C PRO A 117 -19.02 -3.56 -21.33
N LEU A 118 -18.57 -2.46 -20.72
CA LEU A 118 -18.04 -1.30 -21.45
C LEU A 118 -16.67 -1.59 -22.06
N PHE A 119 -15.81 -2.35 -21.37
CA PHE A 119 -14.53 -2.81 -21.93
C PHE A 119 -14.74 -3.79 -23.09
N ARG A 120 -15.71 -4.72 -22.99
CA ARG A 120 -16.08 -5.60 -24.11
C ARG A 120 -16.59 -4.81 -25.30
N LYS A 121 -17.54 -3.90 -25.09
CA LYS A 121 -18.09 -3.04 -26.16
C LYS A 121 -17.01 -2.18 -26.83
N ALA A 122 -16.00 -1.74 -26.07
CA ALA A 122 -14.88 -0.97 -26.58
C ALA A 122 -13.79 -1.83 -27.26
N GLY A 123 -13.91 -3.16 -27.28
CA GLY A 123 -12.92 -4.06 -27.89
C GLY A 123 -11.62 -4.20 -27.08
N VAL A 124 -11.62 -3.83 -25.80
CA VAL A 124 -10.41 -3.81 -24.94
C VAL A 124 -10.47 -4.81 -23.78
N ALA A 125 -11.45 -5.72 -23.76
CA ALA A 125 -11.63 -6.70 -22.69
C ALA A 125 -10.37 -7.54 -22.44
N SER A 126 -9.72 -8.05 -23.51
CA SER A 126 -8.46 -8.81 -23.37
C SER A 126 -7.33 -7.99 -22.76
N SER A 127 -7.23 -6.70 -23.09
CA SER A 127 -6.25 -5.79 -22.48
C SER A 127 -6.57 -5.48 -21.01
N ALA A 128 -7.86 -5.36 -20.66
CA ALA A 128 -8.29 -5.19 -19.28
C ALA A 128 -7.97 -6.44 -18.45
N LYS A 129 -8.27 -7.63 -18.99
CA LYS A 129 -7.91 -8.92 -18.37
C LYS A 129 -6.42 -9.04 -18.13
N ALA A 130 -5.59 -8.81 -19.16
CA ALA A 130 -4.14 -8.85 -19.01
C ALA A 130 -3.63 -7.86 -17.94
N THR A 131 -4.25 -6.69 -17.82
CA THR A 131 -3.90 -5.73 -16.76
C THR A 131 -4.22 -6.29 -15.38
N LEU A 132 -5.42 -6.84 -15.18
CA LEU A 132 -5.85 -7.46 -13.92
C LEU A 132 -4.98 -8.66 -13.54
N ASP A 133 -4.58 -9.49 -14.50
CA ASP A 133 -3.67 -10.61 -14.25
C ASP A 133 -2.33 -10.12 -13.68
N THR A 134 -1.79 -9.01 -14.22
CA THR A 134 -0.55 -8.45 -13.67
C THR A 134 -0.72 -7.78 -12.30
N LEU A 135 -1.92 -7.29 -11.97
CA LEU A 135 -2.22 -6.75 -10.63
C LEU A 135 -2.41 -7.87 -9.62
N ARG A 136 -3.02 -8.99 -10.04
CA ARG A 136 -3.17 -10.20 -9.22
C ARG A 136 -1.81 -10.78 -8.85
N ASP A 137 -0.89 -10.85 -9.81
CA ASP A 137 0.49 -11.25 -9.61
C ASP A 137 1.22 -10.30 -8.63
N GLU A 138 1.12 -8.99 -8.85
CA GLU A 138 1.73 -8.00 -7.94
C GLU A 138 1.16 -8.09 -6.52
N ARG A 139 -0.15 -8.28 -6.36
CA ARG A 139 -0.79 -8.52 -5.06
C ARG A 139 -0.19 -9.74 -4.35
N SER A 140 -0.01 -10.85 -5.08
CA SER A 140 0.59 -12.07 -4.49
C SER A 140 1.99 -11.78 -3.97
N LYS A 141 2.84 -11.19 -4.83
CA LYS A 141 4.22 -10.82 -4.48
C LYS A 141 4.28 -9.85 -3.31
N PHE A 142 3.34 -8.90 -3.25
CA PHE A 142 3.26 -7.96 -2.14
C PHE A 142 2.92 -8.68 -0.83
N GLY A 143 1.92 -9.57 -0.84
CA GLY A 143 1.56 -10.37 0.32
C GLY A 143 2.70 -11.28 0.80
N GLU A 144 3.37 -11.95 -0.13
CA GLU A 144 4.55 -12.77 0.16
C GLU A 144 5.69 -11.96 0.81
N GLU A 145 5.90 -10.73 0.35
CA GLU A 145 6.90 -9.84 0.96
C GLU A 145 6.45 -9.37 2.34
N ALA A 146 5.21 -8.90 2.48
CA ALA A 146 4.66 -8.45 3.76
C ALA A 146 4.71 -9.54 4.84
N GLN A 147 4.49 -10.81 4.48
CA GLN A 147 4.56 -11.92 5.42
C GLN A 147 5.97 -12.16 6.01
N LYS A 148 7.04 -11.67 5.35
CA LYS A 148 8.41 -11.77 5.88
C LYS A 148 8.67 -10.76 7.00
N HIS A 149 7.98 -9.63 6.97
CA HIS A 149 8.23 -8.49 7.86
C HIS A 149 7.15 -8.32 8.93
N VAL A 150 5.91 -8.72 8.65
CA VAL A 150 4.79 -8.59 9.57
C VAL A 150 4.65 -9.88 10.40
N PRO A 151 4.63 -9.80 11.74
CA PRO A 151 4.31 -10.93 12.63
C PRO A 151 3.06 -11.69 12.18
N ALA A 152 3.11 -13.02 12.29
CA ALA A 152 2.09 -13.90 11.71
C ALA A 152 0.67 -13.67 12.25
N ASP A 153 0.55 -13.31 13.53
CA ASP A 153 -0.71 -13.00 14.19
C ASP A 153 -1.33 -11.69 13.65
N VAL A 154 -0.51 -10.66 13.42
CA VAL A 154 -0.95 -9.40 12.79
C VAL A 154 -1.29 -9.62 11.32
N TYR A 155 -0.45 -10.35 10.58
CA TYR A 155 -0.69 -10.69 9.18
C TYR A 155 -2.01 -11.47 8.99
N ALA A 156 -2.33 -12.38 9.92
CA ALA A 156 -3.58 -13.14 9.88
C ALA A 156 -4.84 -12.23 9.99
N LYS A 157 -4.74 -11.06 10.63
CA LYS A 157 -5.85 -10.09 10.69
C LYS A 157 -6.22 -9.53 9.31
N ALA A 158 -5.32 -9.59 8.33
CA ALA A 158 -5.56 -9.14 6.96
C ALA A 158 -6.31 -10.17 6.09
N ALA A 159 -6.39 -11.44 6.52
CA ALA A 159 -6.93 -12.53 5.72
C ALA A 159 -8.37 -12.28 5.21
N PRO A 160 -9.34 -11.84 6.04
CA PRO A 160 -10.70 -11.61 5.56
C PRO A 160 -10.79 -10.63 4.38
N CYS A 161 -10.02 -9.54 4.43
CA CYS A 161 -9.98 -8.58 3.33
C CYS A 161 -9.23 -9.15 2.11
N SER A 162 -8.07 -9.79 2.35
CA SER A 162 -7.26 -10.35 1.26
C SER A 162 -8.05 -11.39 0.45
N ASP A 163 -8.87 -12.20 1.12
CA ASP A 163 -9.75 -13.19 0.49
C ASP A 163 -10.86 -12.52 -0.33
N GLN A 164 -11.48 -11.45 0.16
CA GLN A 164 -12.46 -10.69 -0.60
C GLN A 164 -11.86 -10.06 -1.86
N ILE A 165 -10.66 -9.50 -1.77
CA ILE A 165 -9.95 -8.95 -2.92
C ILE A 165 -9.63 -10.05 -3.93
N LYS A 166 -9.13 -11.21 -3.46
CA LYS A 166 -8.86 -12.37 -4.32
C LYS A 166 -10.11 -12.80 -5.08
N GLN A 167 -11.23 -12.96 -4.37
CA GLN A 167 -12.51 -13.32 -4.97
C GLN A 167 -12.95 -12.27 -6.00
N ALA A 168 -12.78 -10.98 -5.72
CA ALA A 168 -13.14 -9.91 -6.67
C ALA A 168 -12.27 -9.96 -7.95
N PHE A 169 -11.00 -10.34 -7.85
CA PHE A 169 -10.15 -10.59 -9.02
C PHE A 169 -10.64 -11.80 -9.83
N ASP A 170 -11.07 -12.88 -9.18
CA ASP A 170 -11.59 -14.08 -9.86
C ASP A 170 -12.93 -13.80 -10.55
N ASP A 171 -13.77 -12.96 -9.96
CA ASP A 171 -15.04 -12.55 -10.57
C ASP A 171 -14.85 -11.58 -11.73
N ASN A 172 -13.79 -10.75 -11.71
CA ASN A 172 -13.40 -9.95 -12.87
C ASN A 172 -13.01 -10.83 -14.07
N ASP A 173 -12.33 -11.96 -13.85
CA ASP A 173 -11.95 -12.88 -14.94
C ASP A 173 -13.18 -13.40 -15.67
N LYS A 174 -14.20 -13.82 -14.91
CA LYS A 174 -15.51 -14.24 -15.45
C LYS A 174 -16.21 -13.08 -16.15
N ALA A 175 -16.15 -11.89 -15.56
CA ALA A 175 -16.79 -10.69 -16.09
C ALA A 175 -16.11 -10.13 -17.34
N LEU A 176 -14.88 -10.53 -17.69
CA LEU A 176 -14.16 -10.07 -18.88
C LEU A 176 -13.95 -11.14 -19.95
N SER A 177 -14.27 -12.40 -19.64
CA SER A 177 -14.35 -13.50 -20.60
C SER A 177 -15.46 -13.26 -21.63
#